data_AF-A0A6P0VXS3-F1
#
_entry.id   AF-A0A6P0VXS3-F1
#
_cell.length_a   1.000
_cell.length_b   1.000
_cell.length_c   1.000
_cell.angle_alpha   90.00
_cell.angle_beta   90.00
_cell.angle_gamma   90.00
#
_symmetry.space_group_name_H-M   'P 1'
#
loop_
_entity.id
_entity.type
_entity.pdbx_description
1 polymer ?
#
loop_
_entity_poly.entity_id
_entity_poly.type
_entity_poly.pdbx_seq_one_letter_code
_entity_poly.pdbx_strand_id
1 'polypeptide(L)'
;MHPLIREFFSYKREESAEVEEMKQGLVAVMVDVAEQIPYQITLELVEIFQPVIPHLEEVARKLMEFVTDEDLITPCNKLGWFYEGQGFYELAEPWLQEGKAVAG
;
A
#
# COMPACT_ATOMS: atom_id res chain seq x y z
N MET A 1 -5.10 6.78 -13.94
CA MET A 1 -3.63 6.61 -13.80
C MET A 1 -3.00 7.98 -13.74
N HIS A 2 -2.28 8.27 -12.66
CA HIS A 2 -1.47 9.48 -12.58
C HIS A 2 -0.28 9.32 -13.54
N PRO A 3 -0.07 10.23 -14.51
CA PRO A 3 0.98 10.09 -15.52
C PRO A 3 2.38 9.88 -14.92
N LEU A 4 2.64 10.53 -13.79
CA LEU A 4 3.91 10.47 -13.05
C LEU A 4 4.26 9.07 -12.55
N ILE A 5 3.28 8.34 -12.02
CA ILE A 5 3.49 6.98 -11.48
C ILE A 5 3.77 6.01 -12.64
N ARG A 6 3.14 6.23 -13.81
CA ARG A 6 3.32 5.38 -14.99
C ARG A 6 4.68 5.56 -15.65
N GLU A 7 5.14 6.80 -15.83
CA GLU A 7 6.49 7.08 -16.34
C GLU A 7 7.56 6.56 -15.39
N PHE A 8 7.33 6.67 -14.07
CA PHE A 8 8.25 6.17 -13.05
C PHE A 8 8.55 4.67 -13.18
N PHE A 9 7.52 3.83 -13.28
CA PHE A 9 7.69 2.38 -13.44
C PHE A 9 8.18 1.97 -14.83
N SER A 10 7.93 2.78 -15.86
CA SER A 10 8.38 2.49 -17.23
C SER A 10 9.86 2.82 -17.44
N TYR A 11 10.42 3.76 -16.69
CA TYR A 11 11.81 4.22 -16.82
C TYR A 11 12.81 3.34 -16.06
N LYS A 12 12.43 2.74 -14.92
CA LYS A 12 13.36 2.04 -14.02
C LYS A 12 13.29 0.52 -14.15
N ARG A 13 13.88 0.01 -15.24
CA ARG A 13 14.33 -1.39 -15.36
C ARG A 13 15.82 -1.57 -14.99
N GLU A 14 16.47 -0.48 -14.55
CA GLU A 14 17.87 -0.46 -14.08
C GLU A 14 17.89 -0.41 -12.55
N GLU A 15 18.49 -1.43 -11.92
CA GLU A 15 18.81 -1.44 -10.49
C GLU A 15 19.97 -0.46 -10.24
N SER A 16 19.67 0.73 -9.75
CA SER A 16 20.66 1.68 -9.24
C SER A 16 20.38 2.00 -7.78
N ALA A 17 21.40 2.41 -7.03
CA ALA A 17 21.24 2.78 -5.61
C ALA A 17 20.19 3.89 -5.41
N GLU A 18 20.07 4.81 -6.37
CA GLU A 18 19.07 5.89 -6.37
C GLU A 18 17.65 5.37 -6.62
N VAL A 19 17.48 4.27 -7.35
CA VAL A 19 16.19 3.57 -7.48
C VAL A 19 15.78 2.96 -6.16
N GLU A 20 16.72 2.33 -5.47
CA GLU A 20 16.43 1.63 -4.23
C GLU A 20 16.14 2.59 -3.07
N GLU A 21 16.93 3.66 -2.91
CA GLU A 21 16.66 4.71 -1.93
C GLU A 21 15.29 5.35 -2.12
N MET A 22 14.89 5.57 -3.37
CA MET A 22 13.58 6.13 -3.69
C MET A 22 12.43 5.16 -3.43
N LYS A 23 12.61 3.85 -3.68
CA LYS A 23 11.62 2.83 -3.31
C LYS A 23 11.43 2.78 -1.80
N GLN A 24 12.52 2.80 -1.03
CA GLN A 24 12.47 2.85 0.43
C GLN A 24 11.76 4.11 0.94
N GLY A 25 12.03 5.27 0.33
CA GLY A 25 11.30 6.49 0.65
C GLY A 25 9.79 6.39 0.38
N LEU A 26 9.40 5.73 -0.72
CA LEU A 26 8.00 5.50 -1.06
C LEU A 26 7.33 4.53 -0.07
N VAL A 27 8.02 3.45 0.30
CA VAL A 27 7.58 2.50 1.33
C VAL A 27 7.38 3.22 2.67
N ALA A 28 8.35 4.03 3.11
CA ALA A 28 8.25 4.77 4.37
C ALA A 28 7.03 5.72 4.40
N VAL A 29 6.82 6.51 3.34
CA VAL A 29 5.64 7.38 3.23
C VAL A 29 4.33 6.57 3.26
N MET A 30 4.31 5.41 2.63
CA MET A 30 3.14 4.53 2.67
C MET A 30 2.86 3.97 4.06
N VAL A 31 3.91 3.54 4.77
CA VAL A 31 3.78 3.08 6.17
C VAL A 31 3.20 4.21 7.02
N ASP A 32 3.76 5.42 6.92
CA ASP A 32 3.28 6.59 7.67
C ASP A 32 1.80 6.92 7.39
N VAL A 33 1.35 6.80 6.14
CA VAL A 33 -0.06 7.02 5.78
C VAL A 33 -0.95 5.86 6.28
N ALA A 34 -0.50 4.62 6.10
CA ALA A 34 -1.27 3.44 6.47
C ALA A 34 -1.42 3.30 7.99
N GLU A 35 -0.41 3.67 8.78
CA GLU A 35 -0.45 3.63 10.24
C GLU A 35 -1.56 4.49 10.83
N GLN A 36 -1.92 5.58 10.14
CA GLN A 36 -3.01 6.47 10.54
C GLN A 36 -4.39 5.81 10.43
N ILE A 37 -4.52 4.73 9.64
CA ILE A 37 -5.77 3.97 9.54
C ILE A 37 -5.91 3.12 10.82
N PRO A 38 -6.94 3.37 11.66
CA PRO A 38 -7.13 2.57 12.86
C PRO A 38 -7.73 1.20 12.51
N TYR A 39 -7.51 0.23 13.39
CA TYR A 39 -8.11 -1.11 13.27
C TYR A 39 -9.64 -1.06 13.30
N GLN A 40 -10.22 -0.24 14.19
CA GLN A 40 -11.65 0.00 14.25
C GLN A 40 -12.00 1.23 13.40
N ILE A 41 -12.35 1.00 12.13
CA ILE A 41 -12.80 2.06 11.24
C ILE A 41 -14.26 2.43 11.56
N THR A 42 -14.55 3.72 11.68
CA THR A 42 -15.92 4.25 11.77
C THR A 42 -16.33 4.85 10.43
N LEU A 43 -17.63 5.09 10.21
CA LEU A 43 -18.12 5.73 8.99
C LEU A 43 -17.46 7.11 8.73
N GLU A 44 -17.27 7.91 9.78
CA GLU A 44 -16.58 9.22 9.68
C GLU A 44 -15.11 9.06 9.23
N LEU A 45 -14.41 8.06 9.77
CA LEU A 45 -13.03 7.78 9.37
C LEU A 45 -12.95 7.23 7.95
N VAL A 46 -13.94 6.44 7.52
CA VAL A 46 -14.05 6.01 6.12
C VAL A 46 -14.09 7.22 5.20
N GLU A 47 -14.94 8.21 5.48
CA GLU A 47 -15.02 9.43 4.66
C GLU A 47 -13.70 10.22 4.62
N ILE A 48 -12.95 10.24 5.73
CA ILE A 48 -11.65 10.90 5.81
C ILE A 48 -10.58 10.16 4.98
N PHE A 49 -10.56 8.83 5.03
CA PHE A 49 -9.53 8.03 4.37
C PHE A 49 -9.87 7.67 2.92
N GLN A 50 -11.15 7.64 2.53
CA GLN A 50 -11.61 7.29 1.18
C GLN A 50 -10.79 7.96 0.06
N PRO A 51 -10.43 9.26 0.14
CA PRO A 51 -9.67 9.90 -0.93
C PRO A 51 -8.24 9.39 -1.08
N VAL A 52 -7.60 8.92 -0.01
CA VAL A 52 -6.20 8.46 -0.03
C VAL A 52 -6.06 6.97 -0.34
N ILE A 53 -7.10 6.17 -0.09
CA ILE A 53 -7.09 4.71 -0.28
C ILE A 53 -6.70 4.30 -1.71
N PRO A 54 -7.28 4.86 -2.79
CA PRO A 54 -6.88 4.48 -4.16
C PRO A 54 -5.39 4.68 -4.45
N HIS A 55 -4.78 5.71 -3.85
CA HIS A 55 -3.35 5.97 -3.99
C HIS A 55 -2.53 4.94 -3.21
N LEU A 56 -2.93 4.64 -1.97
CA LEU A 56 -2.26 3.62 -1.15
C LEU A 56 -2.30 2.25 -1.83
N GLU A 57 -3.43 1.88 -2.44
CA GLU A 57 -3.55 0.64 -3.19
C GLU A 57 -2.69 0.59 -4.46
N GLU A 58 -2.65 1.68 -5.24
CA GLU A 58 -1.85 1.74 -6.48
C GLU A 58 -0.36 1.55 -6.16
N VAL A 59 0.13 2.24 -5.13
CA VAL A 59 1.52 2.16 -4.73
C VAL A 59 1.83 0.80 -4.10
N ALA A 60 0.95 0.24 -3.26
CA ALA A 60 1.14 -1.08 -2.66
C ALA A 60 1.29 -2.18 -3.72
N ARG A 61 0.35 -2.27 -4.68
CA ARG A 61 0.44 -3.27 -5.76
C ARG A 61 1.72 -3.14 -6.55
N LYS A 62 2.13 -1.90 -6.83
CA LYS A 62 3.34 -1.67 -7.61
C LYS A 62 4.57 -2.07 -6.82
N LEU A 63 4.70 -1.68 -5.56
CA LEU A 63 5.85 -2.08 -4.76
C LEU A 63 5.93 -3.60 -4.59
N MET A 64 4.81 -4.31 -4.41
CA MET A 64 4.81 -5.79 -4.39
C MET A 64 5.40 -6.42 -5.66
N GLU A 65 5.26 -5.78 -6.82
CA GLU A 65 5.86 -6.25 -8.08
C GLU A 65 7.39 -6.08 -8.11
N PHE A 66 7.96 -5.22 -7.24
CA PHE A 66 9.36 -4.78 -7.32
C PHE A 66 10.19 -5.01 -6.06
N VAL A 67 9.57 -5.24 -4.90
CA VAL A 67 10.26 -5.42 -3.60
C VAL A 67 9.54 -6.46 -2.74
N THR A 68 10.31 -7.31 -2.06
CA THR A 68 9.87 -8.18 -0.97
C THR A 68 10.23 -7.51 0.35
N ASP A 69 9.71 -6.32 0.57
CA ASP A 69 10.02 -5.53 1.76
C ASP A 69 9.04 -5.86 2.88
N GLU A 70 9.56 -6.24 4.06
CA GLU A 70 8.75 -6.51 5.26
C GLU A 70 7.91 -5.28 5.66
N ASP A 71 8.39 -4.08 5.31
CA ASP A 71 7.66 -2.84 5.54
C ASP A 71 6.34 -2.75 4.72
N LEU A 72 6.14 -3.61 3.71
CA LEU A 72 4.86 -3.73 3.00
C LEU A 72 3.78 -4.46 3.83
N ILE A 73 4.14 -5.20 4.88
CA ILE A 73 3.17 -5.93 5.72
C ILE A 73 2.17 -4.95 6.35
N THR A 74 2.66 -3.83 6.89
CA THR A 74 1.83 -2.80 7.53
C THR A 74 0.78 -2.21 6.58
N PRO A 75 1.13 -1.64 5.41
CA PRO A 75 0.14 -1.08 4.50
C PRO A 75 -0.84 -2.11 3.96
N CYS A 76 -0.41 -3.35 3.72
CA CYS A 76 -1.31 -4.44 3.32
C CYS A 76 -2.34 -4.76 4.40
N ASN A 77 -1.91 -4.93 5.64
CA ASN A 77 -2.81 -5.22 6.75
C ASN A 77 -3.79 -4.06 6.99
N LYS A 78 -3.33 -2.82 6.88
CA LYS A 78 -4.15 -1.62 7.06
C LYS A 78 -5.20 -1.45 5.96
N LEU A 79 -4.85 -1.73 4.70
CA LEU A 79 -5.82 -1.80 3.59
C LEU A 79 -6.85 -2.91 3.82
N GLY A 80 -6.40 -4.09 4.27
CA GLY A 80 -7.28 -5.19 4.65
C GLY A 80 -8.29 -4.76 5.72
N TRP A 81 -7.82 -4.19 6.83
CA TRP A 81 -8.67 -3.74 7.93
C TRP A 81 -9.61 -2.61 7.52
N PHE A 82 -9.16 -1.69 6.67
CA PHE A 82 -10.01 -0.62 6.14
C PHE A 82 -11.24 -1.19 5.43
N TYR A 83 -11.04 -2.17 4.54
CA TYR A 83 -12.14 -2.81 3.82
C TYR A 83 -12.97 -3.75 4.70
N GLU A 84 -12.32 -4.51 5.58
CA GLU A 84 -12.99 -5.42 6.51
C GLU A 84 -13.93 -4.66 7.44
N GLY A 85 -13.50 -3.52 7.99
CA GLY A 85 -14.30 -2.69 8.87
C GLY A 85 -15.50 -2.03 8.19
N GLN A 86 -15.54 -2.00 6.86
CA GLN A 86 -16.70 -1.60 6.06
C GLN A 86 -17.61 -2.78 5.65
N GLY A 87 -17.19 -4.02 5.92
CA GLY A 87 -17.87 -5.24 5.47
C GLY A 87 -17.51 -5.66 4.04
N PHE A 88 -16.49 -5.07 3.42
CA PHE A 88 -16.03 -5.41 2.08
C PHE A 88 -14.96 -6.52 2.10
N TYR A 89 -15.35 -7.69 2.61
CA TYR A 89 -14.41 -8.82 2.80
C TYR A 89 -13.73 -9.26 1.51
N GLU A 90 -14.43 -9.24 0.37
CA GLU A 90 -13.85 -9.59 -0.93
C GLU A 90 -12.72 -8.65 -1.36
N LEU A 91 -12.77 -7.38 -0.93
CA LEU A 91 -11.70 -6.41 -1.17
C LEU A 91 -10.59 -6.52 -0.11
N ALA A 92 -10.92 -6.92 1.12
CA ALA A 92 -9.97 -7.06 2.22
C ALA A 92 -9.06 -8.29 2.08
N GLU A 93 -9.65 -9.43 1.71
CA GLU A 93 -8.97 -10.73 1.62
C GLU A 93 -7.64 -10.69 0.86
N PRO A 94 -7.55 -10.17 -0.39
CA PRO A 94 -6.28 -10.17 -1.12
C PRO A 94 -5.17 -9.43 -0.37
N TRP A 95 -5.47 -8.28 0.25
CA TRP A 95 -4.48 -7.51 1.00
C TRP A 95 -3.95 -8.24 2.24
N LEU A 96 -4.84 -8.90 2.97
CA LEU A 96 -4.46 -9.67 4.15
C LEU A 96 -3.66 -10.93 3.79
N GLN A 97 -3.91 -11.52 2.64
CA GLN A 97 -3.13 -12.66 2.15
C GLN A 97 -1.75 -12.24 1.67
N GLU A 98 -1.64 -11.14 0.91
CA GLU A 98 -0.34 -10.60 0.50
C GLU A 98 0.51 -10.19 1.72
N GLY A 99 -0.09 -9.53 2.72
CA GLY A 99 0.61 -9.20 3.97
C GLY A 99 1.14 -10.42 4.73
N LYS A 100 0.46 -11.57 4.64
CA LYS A 100 0.94 -12.84 5.21
C LYS A 100 2.04 -13.48 4.36
N ALA A 101 1.93 -13.41 3.04
CA ALA A 101 2.89 -13.98 2.11
C ALA A 101 4.26 -13.29 2.18
N VAL A 102 4.26 -11.97 2.45
CA VAL A 102 5.50 -11.19 2.65
C VAL A 102 6.18 -11.50 4.00
N ALA A 103 5.44 -12.00 4.99
CA ALA A 103 5.95 -12.29 6.33
C ALA A 103 6.59 -13.68 6.51
N GLY A 104 6.59 -14.55 5.47
CA GLY A 104 7.03 -15.94 5.54
C GLY A 104 8.12 -16.29 4.54
#